data_AF-A0A645IM77-F1
#
_entry.id   AF-A0A645IM77-F1
#
_cell.length_a   1.000
_cell.length_b   1.000
_cell.length_c   1.000
_cell.angle_alpha   90.00
_cell.angle_beta   90.00
_cell.angle_gamma   90.00
#
_symmetry.space_group_name_H-M   'P 1'
#
loop_
_entity.id
_entity.type
_entity.pdbx_description
1 polymer ?
#
loop_
_entity_poly.entity_id
_entity_poly.type
_entity_poly.pdbx_seq_one_letter_code
_entity_poly.pdbx_strand_id
1 'polypeptide(L)' 'MKNKSVPLDVLLDAANLALVFSKAKSQGKADLYYTQVKHLRRPKGGKTGLVLPTQEKNLSVVLDESRLARLLLEDEHA' A
#
# COMPACT_ATOMS: atom_id res chain seq x y z
N MET A 1 4.68 -2.43 -22.21
CA MET A 1 5.37 -2.50 -20.90
C MET A 1 4.97 -3.79 -20.19
N LYS A 2 5.72 -4.88 -20.35
CA LYS A 2 5.54 -6.14 -19.62
C LYS A 2 6.94 -6.54 -19.12
N ASN A 3 7.12 -6.79 -17.82
CA ASN A 3 8.38 -7.12 -17.11
C ASN A 3 9.26 -5.99 -16.53
N LYS A 4 8.77 -4.77 -16.34
CA LYS A 4 9.49 -3.81 -15.46
C LYS A 4 9.01 -3.98 -14.02
N SER A 5 9.95 -4.18 -13.09
CA SER A 5 9.67 -4.08 -11.66
C SER A 5 9.19 -2.66 -11.34
N VAL A 6 8.25 -2.53 -10.42
CA VAL A 6 7.84 -1.22 -9.91
C VAL A 6 9.05 -0.59 -9.20
N PRO A 7 9.40 0.66 -9.49
CA PRO A 7 10.48 1.36 -8.79
C PRO A 7 10.25 1.34 -7.28
N LEU A 8 11.33 1.25 -6.51
CA LEU A 8 11.24 1.18 -5.05
C LEU A 8 10.55 2.41 -4.47
N ASP A 9 10.84 3.61 -4.98
CA ASP A 9 10.21 4.84 -4.48
C ASP A 9 8.69 4.84 -4.61
N VAL A 10 8.16 4.29 -5.71
CA VAL A 10 6.71 4.16 -5.91
C VAL A 10 6.11 3.19 -4.89
N LEU A 11 6.81 2.10 -4.57
CA LEU A 11 6.38 1.16 -3.54
C LEU A 11 6.39 1.79 -2.15
N LEU A 12 7.42 2.57 -1.82
CA LEU A 12 7.54 3.26 -0.53
C LEU A 12 6.48 4.36 -0.36
N ASP A 13 6.17 5.09 -1.43
CA ASP A 13 5.09 6.09 -1.44
C ASP A 13 3.73 5.43 -1.18
N ALA A 14 3.40 4.38 -1.94
CA ALA A 14 2.16 3.64 -1.76
C ALA A 14 2.07 2.97 -0.38
N ALA A 15 3.17 2.43 0.13
CA ALA A 15 3.20 1.79 1.45
C ALA A 15 3.01 2.79 2.59
N ASN A 16 3.57 4.01 2.47
CA ASN A 16 3.34 5.08 3.43
C ASN A 16 1.87 5.52 3.46
N LEU A 17 1.23 5.68 2.29
CA LEU A 17 -0.21 5.94 2.22
C LEU A 17 -1.01 4.82 2.89
N ALA A 18 -0.70 3.55 2.57
CA ALA A 18 -1.37 2.40 3.16
C ALA A 18 -1.19 2.35 4.70
N LEU A 19 0.00 2.68 5.22
CA LEU A 19 0.26 2.75 6.66
C LEU A 19 -0.60 3.83 7.33
N VAL A 20 -0.69 5.04 6.76
CA VAL A 20 -1.50 6.14 7.30
C VAL A 20 -2.98 5.80 7.37
N PHE A 21 -3.53 5.13 6.35
CA PHE A 21 -4.94 4.74 6.33
C PHE A 21 -5.20 3.38 6.97
N SER A 22 -4.30 2.92 7.83
CA SER A 22 -4.42 1.65 8.57
C SER A 22 -4.56 1.87 10.07
N LYS A 23 -4.85 0.78 10.79
CA LYS A 23 -4.82 0.75 12.26
C LYS A 23 -3.41 0.95 12.84
N ALA A 24 -2.36 0.76 12.05
CA ALA A 24 -0.97 0.89 12.49
C ALA A 24 -0.44 2.33 12.38
N LYS A 25 -1.26 3.30 11.93
CA LYS A 25 -0.88 4.73 11.83
C LYS A 25 -0.20 5.24 13.10
N SER A 26 -0.78 4.97 14.27
CA SER A 26 -0.24 5.46 15.55
C SER A 26 1.06 4.78 15.99
N GLN A 27 1.42 3.63 15.39
CA GLN A 27 2.66 2.91 15.68
C GLN A 27 3.83 3.43 14.84
N GLY A 28 3.56 4.16 13.76
CA GLY A 28 4.59 4.72 12.87
C GLY A 28 5.39 3.68 12.08
N LYS A 29 5.03 2.40 12.14
CA LYS A 29 5.64 1.32 11.36
C LYS A 29 4.68 0.16 11.18
N ALA A 30 4.80 -0.58 10.08
CA ALA A 30 4.08 -1.83 9.87
C ALA A 30 4.77 -2.72 8.83
N ASP A 31 4.39 -4.00 8.84
CA ASP A 31 4.63 -4.92 7.74
C ASP A 31 3.41 -4.95 6.81
N LEU A 32 3.64 -4.82 5.51
CA LEU A 32 2.63 -4.74 4.47
C LEU A 32 2.81 -5.85 3.44
N TYR A 33 1.69 -6.30 2.88
CA TYR A 33 1.69 -7.17 1.70
C TYR A 33 1.59 -6.35 0.42
N TYR A 34 2.52 -6.60 -0.51
CA TYR A 34 2.45 -6.10 -1.88
C TYR A 34 2.22 -7.27 -2.85
N THR A 35 1.18 -7.18 -3.67
CA THR A 35 0.95 -8.12 -4.77
C THR A 35 0.28 -7.43 -5.95
N GLN A 36 0.34 -8.05 -7.13
CA GLN A 36 -0.40 -7.57 -8.30
C GLN A 36 -1.89 -7.82 -8.12
N VAL A 37 -2.74 -6.91 -8.62
CA VAL A 37 -4.21 -6.99 -8.46
C VAL A 37 -4.79 -8.32 -8.95
N LYS A 38 -4.26 -8.87 -10.05
CA LYS A 38 -4.69 -10.18 -10.60
C LYS A 38 -4.46 -11.36 -9.63
N HIS A 39 -3.64 -11.20 -8.60
CA HIS A 39 -3.37 -12.20 -7.55
C HIS A 39 -4.24 -12.00 -6.29
N LEU A 40 -5.08 -10.98 -6.26
CA LEU A 40 -6.09 -10.81 -5.22
C LEU A 40 -7.33 -11.65 -5.56
N ARG A 41 -7.87 -12.33 -4.56
CA ARG A 41 -9.13 -13.07 -4.68
C ARG A 41 -10.15 -12.57 -3.66
N ARG A 42 -11.40 -12.38 -4.11
CA ARG A 42 -12.52 -12.14 -3.20
C ARG A 42 -13.07 -13.48 -2.70
N PRO A 43 -13.13 -13.73 -1.38
CA PRO A 43 -13.74 -14.96 -0.87
C PRO A 43 -15.26 -14.96 -1.10
N LYS A 44 -15.81 -16.14 -1.44
CA LYS A 44 -17.26 -16.33 -1.61
C LYS A 44 -17.97 -16.07 -0.28
N GLY A 45 -18.97 -15.17 -0.28
CA GLY A 45 -19.67 -14.76 0.93
C GLY A 45 -18.89 -13.79 1.84
N GLY A 46 -17.71 -13.31 1.42
CA GLY A 46 -16.94 -12.32 2.17
C GLY A 46 -17.60 -10.94 2.20
N LYS A 47 -17.40 -10.22 3.31
CA LYS A 47 -17.81 -8.82 3.48
C LYS A 47 -17.16 -7.93 2.40
N THR A 48 -17.81 -6.81 2.08
CA THR A 48 -17.24 -5.80 1.17
C THR A 48 -15.87 -5.35 1.67
N GLY A 49 -14.89 -5.29 0.76
CA GLY A 49 -13.51 -4.94 1.06
C GLY A 49 -12.61 -6.10 1.52
N LEU A 50 -13.17 -7.27 1.85
CA LEU A 50 -12.36 -8.44 2.21
C LEU A 50 -11.72 -9.07 0.97
N VAL A 51 -10.39 -9.17 0.98
CA VAL A 51 -9.59 -9.78 -0.09
C VAL A 51 -8.55 -10.74 0.49
N LEU A 52 -8.21 -11.77 -0.29
CA LEU A 52 -7.17 -12.74 0.01
C LEU A 52 -6.02 -12.55 -0.99
N PRO A 53 -4.85 -12.04 -0.54
CA PRO A 53 -3.68 -11.93 -1.40
C PRO A 53 -3.01 -13.28 -1.64
N THR A 54 -2.36 -13.41 -2.79
CA THR A 54 -1.46 -14.53 -3.13
C THR A 54 -0.23 -13.99 -3.86
N GLN A 55 0.87 -14.74 -3.86
CA GLN A 55 2.14 -14.36 -4.49
C GLN A 55 2.63 -12.97 -4.06
N GLU A 56 2.45 -12.67 -2.78
CA GLU A 56 2.78 -11.41 -2.17
C GLU A 56 4.27 -11.32 -1.80
N LYS A 57 4.72 -10.07 -1.69
CA LYS A 57 5.98 -9.70 -1.04
C LYS A 57 5.66 -9.00 0.26
N ASN A 58 6.49 -9.22 1.26
CA ASN A 58 6.45 -8.50 2.52
C ASN A 58 7.31 -7.24 2.44
N LEU A 59 6.79 -6.12 2.90
CA LEU A 59 7.48 -4.84 3.00
C LEU A 59 7.40 -4.37 4.45
N SER A 60 8.54 -4.11 5.08
CA SER A 60 8.57 -3.44 6.38
C SER A 60 8.80 -1.96 6.15
N VAL A 61 7.89 -1.11 6.63
CA VAL A 61 7.88 0.32 6.34
C VAL A 61 7.72 1.12 7.62
N VAL A 62 8.51 2.19 7.73
CA VAL A 62 8.40 3.22 8.75
C VAL A 62 7.77 4.45 8.11
N LEU A 63 6.91 5.13 8.87
CA LEU A 63 6.21 6.32 8.43
C LEU A 63 7.20 7.42 8.04
N ASP A 64 7.04 7.95 6.83
CA ASP A 64 7.83 9.03 6.26
C ASP A 64 6.90 10.20 5.94
N GLU A 65 6.91 11.20 6.83
CA GLU A 65 6.06 12.39 6.71
C GLU A 65 6.40 13.23 5.47
N SER A 66 7.64 13.19 4.99
CA SER A 66 8.04 13.96 3.81
C SER A 66 7.38 13.41 2.54
N ARG A 67 7.29 12.07 2.42
CA ARG A 67 6.57 11.41 1.32
C ARG A 67 5.09 11.69 1.39
N LEU A 68 4.50 11.62 2.58
CA LEU A 68 3.08 11.88 2.79
C LEU A 68 2.70 13.32 2.48
N ALA A 69 3.50 14.29 2.93
CA ALA A 69 3.29 15.70 2.63
C ALA A 69 3.28 15.91 1.11
N ARG A 70 4.29 15.40 0.39
CA ARG A 70 4.33 15.50 -1.08
C ARG A 70 3.11 14.86 -1.75
N LEU A 71 2.67 13.70 -1.30
CA LEU A 71 1.56 12.96 -1.93
C LEU A 71 0.18 13.53 -1.63
N LEU A 72 -0.02 14.14 -0.46
CA LEU A 72 -1.34 14.63 -0.03
C LEU A 72 -1.54 16.13 -0.28
N LEU A 73 -0.47 16.93 -0.39
CA LEU A 73 -0.57 18.36 -0.69
C LEU A 73 -0.91 18.65 -2.16
N GLU A 74 -0.72 17.70 -3.06
CA GLU A 74 -1.05 17.85 -4.48
C GLU A 74 -2.57 17.75 -4.76
N ASP A 75 -3.37 17.24 -3.81
CA ASP A 75 -4.83 17.04 -3.96
C ASP A 75 -5.69 18.27 -3.61
N GLU A 76 -5.12 19.38 -3.11
CA GLU A 76 -5.88 20.60 -2.79
C GLU A 76 -6.35 21.39 -4.04
N HIS A 77 -6.04 20.92 -5.25
CA HIS A 77 -6.42 21.54 -6.53
C HIS A 77 -7.25 20.64 -7.47
N ALA A 78 -7.81 19.53 -6.97
CA ALA A 78 -8.61 18.59 -7.76
C ALA A 78 -10.14 18.76 -7.58
#